data_AF-A0AAV7JDX7-F1
#
_entry.id   AF-A0AAV7JDX7-F1
#
_cell.length_a   1.000
_cell.length_b   1.000
_cell.length_c   1.000
_cell.angle_alpha   90.00
_cell.angle_beta   90.00
_cell.angle_gamma   90.00
#
_symmetry.space_group_name_H-M   'P 1'
#
loop_
_entity.id
_entity.type
_entity.pdbx_description
1 polymer ?
#
loop_
_entity_poly.entity_id
_entity_poly.type
_entity_poly.pdbx_seq_one_letter_code
_entity_poly.pdbx_strand_id
1 'polypeptide(L)'
;MINSRKLIFKDEFLEYGFIATTDKGVIKPQCVICLAVLCPESLKSSQLQKHLRNKHPELADMPKEFFAHKGSQAKKQMLDLMPKVTFDQRDSLRASLEVAWLIARAKSHTTFVRN
;
A
#
# COMPACT_ATOMS: atom_id res chain seq x y z
N MET A 1 -6.63 -10.19 -8.34
CA MET A 1 -6.02 -8.90 -8.72
C MET A 1 -5.65 -8.17 -7.44
N ILE A 2 -4.36 -8.17 -7.05
CA ILE A 2 -3.91 -7.53 -5.81
C ILE A 2 -3.87 -6.02 -6.09
N ASN A 3 -4.84 -5.27 -5.55
CA ASN A 3 -4.90 -3.82 -5.74
C ASN A 3 -3.73 -3.19 -4.97
N SER A 4 -2.61 -2.97 -5.67
CA SER A 4 -1.37 -2.42 -5.11
C SER A 4 -1.54 -0.91 -4.87
N ARG A 5 -2.35 -0.56 -3.87
CA ARG A 5 -2.48 0.83 -3.40
C ARG A 5 -1.20 1.20 -2.65
N LYS A 6 -0.45 2.17 -3.17
CA LYS A 6 0.79 2.66 -2.56
C LYS A 6 0.48 3.97 -1.84
N LEU A 7 0.63 4.01 -0.52
CA LEU A 7 0.55 5.27 0.22
C LEU A 7 1.84 6.06 0.06
N ILE A 8 1.69 7.36 -0.15
CA ILE A 8 2.78 8.33 -0.15
C ILE A 8 2.46 9.33 0.96
N PHE A 9 3.25 9.31 2.02
CA PHE A 9 3.15 10.33 3.06
C PHE A 9 3.96 11.54 2.59
N LYS A 10 3.28 12.64 2.29
CA LYS A 10 3.90 13.96 2.17
C LYS A 10 3.49 14.81 3.36
N ASP A 11 4.46 15.46 3.98
CA ASP A 11 4.27 16.29 5.17
C ASP A 11 3.25 17.42 4.92
N GLU A 12 3.27 18.00 3.72
CA GLU A 12 2.36 19.07 3.28
C GLU A 12 0.86 18.71 3.37
N PHE A 13 0.50 17.43 3.24
CA PHE A 13 -0.90 16.99 3.37
C PHE A 13 -1.27 16.62 4.81
N LEU A 14 -0.27 16.30 5.63
CA LEU A 14 -0.45 15.95 7.03
C LEU A 14 -0.89 17.17 7.85
N GLU A 15 -0.44 18.37 7.49
CA GLU A 15 -0.87 19.64 8.09
C GLU A 15 -2.39 19.84 7.99
N TYR A 16 -3.02 19.29 6.95
CA TYR A 16 -4.47 19.34 6.73
C TYR A 16 -5.19 18.07 7.21
N GLY A 17 -4.50 17.09 7.81
CA GLY A 17 -5.11 15.83 8.22
C GLY A 17 -5.39 14.85 7.09
N PHE A 18 -4.62 14.89 6.00
CA PHE A 18 -4.76 13.97 4.88
C PHE A 18 -3.45 13.24 4.57
N ILE A 19 -3.59 12.05 4.00
CA ILE A 19 -2.51 11.25 3.43
C ILE A 19 -2.76 11.07 1.94
N ALA A 20 -1.70 10.96 1.14
CA ALA A 20 -1.86 10.71 -0.29
C ALA A 20 -1.80 9.20 -0.56
N THR A 21 -2.80 8.70 -1.28
CA THR A 21 -2.96 7.29 -1.64
C THR A 21 -2.90 7.16 -3.15
N THR A 22 -1.92 6.44 -3.67
CA THR A 22 -1.82 6.13 -5.09
C THR A 22 -2.64 4.88 -5.41
N ASP A 23 -3.71 5.04 -6.17
CA ASP A 23 -4.56 3.97 -6.69
C ASP A 23 -4.43 3.95 -8.21
N LYS A 24 -3.88 2.86 -8.78
CA LYS A 24 -3.67 2.68 -10.23
C LYS A 24 -2.87 3.81 -10.91
N GLY A 25 -1.86 4.34 -10.21
CA GLY A 25 -1.01 5.44 -10.70
C GLY A 25 -1.58 6.84 -10.49
N VAL A 26 -2.82 6.97 -9.98
CA VAL A 26 -3.44 8.25 -9.66
C VAL A 26 -3.34 8.52 -8.16
N ILE A 27 -2.81 9.68 -7.79
CA ILE A 27 -2.70 10.12 -6.40
C ILE A 27 -4.04 10.70 -5.95
N LYS A 28 -4.61 10.15 -4.88
CA LYS A 28 -5.89 10.56 -4.28
C LYS A 28 -5.67 10.94 -2.82
N PRO A 29 -6.24 12.03 -2.29
CA PRO A 29 -6.16 12.33 -0.87
C PRO A 29 -7.07 11.38 -0.08
N GLN A 30 -6.63 10.94 1.08
CA GLN A 30 -7.40 10.15 2.02
C GLN A 30 -7.37 10.81 3.39
N CYS A 31 -8.54 10.97 4.00
CA CYS A 31 -8.69 11.60 5.32
C CYS A 31 -8.17 10.68 6.43
N VAL A 32 -7.37 11.18 7.38
CA VAL A 32 -6.88 10.35 8.50
C VAL A 32 -7.92 10.13 9.60
N ILE A 33 -9.02 10.89 9.59
CA ILE A 33 -10.08 10.80 10.60
C ILE A 33 -11.14 9.78 10.19
N CYS A 34 -11.74 9.97 9.00
CA CYS A 34 -12.82 9.10 8.52
C CYS A 34 -12.36 8.07 7.48
N LEU A 35 -11.07 8.05 7.13
CA LEU A 35 -10.50 7.16 6.11
C LEU A 35 -11.14 7.29 4.71
N ALA A 36 -11.93 8.34 4.48
CA ALA A 36 -12.56 8.60 3.20
C ALA A 36 -11.52 9.00 2.14
N VAL A 37 -11.55 8.33 0.99
CA VAL A 37 -10.73 8.67 -0.17
C VAL A 37 -11.48 9.69 -1.01
N LEU A 38 -10.84 10.83 -1.25
CA LEU A 38 -11.35 11.92 -2.06
C LEU A 38 -10.87 11.81 -3.52
N CYS A 39 -11.48 12.61 -4.39
CA CYS A 39 -11.06 12.72 -5.79
C CYS A 39 -9.65 13.32 -5.90
N PRO A 40 -8.86 12.96 -6.91
CA PRO A 40 -7.49 13.49 -7.10
C PRO A 40 -7.45 15.03 -7.19
N GLU A 41 -8.47 15.67 -7.74
CA GLU A 41 -8.61 17.12 -7.83
C GLU A 41 -8.76 17.79 -6.45
N SER A 42 -9.08 17.00 -5.42
CA SER A 42 -9.24 17.46 -4.04
C SER A 42 -7.92 17.50 -3.26
N LEU A 43 -6.77 17.26 -3.90
CA LEU A 43 -5.45 17.46 -3.30
C LEU A 43 -5.15 18.93 -2.98
N LYS A 44 -5.94 19.87 -3.50
CA LYS A 44 -5.82 21.29 -3.20
C LYS A 44 -6.20 21.55 -1.73
N SER A 45 -5.38 22.32 -1.01
CA SER A 45 -5.60 22.69 0.39
C SER A 45 -7.03 23.22 0.65
N SER A 46 -7.58 24.02 -0.25
CA SER A 46 -8.95 24.53 -0.17
C SER A 46 -10.02 23.44 -0.14
N GLN A 47 -9.80 22.33 -0.85
CA GLN A 47 -10.74 21.20 -0.90
C GLN A 47 -10.59 20.31 0.34
N LEU A 48 -9.36 20.11 0.81
CA LEU A 48 -9.07 19.41 2.07
C LEU A 48 -9.71 20.13 3.27
N GLN A 49 -9.56 21.46 3.34
CA GLN A 49 -10.20 22.27 4.37
C GLN A 49 -11.73 22.24 4.28
N LYS A 50 -12.31 22.28 3.07
CA LYS A 50 -13.77 22.14 2.91
C LYS A 50 -14.26 20.79 3.42
N HIS A 51 -13.55 19.70 3.14
CA HIS A 51 -13.90 18.40 3.68
C HIS A 51 -13.89 18.42 5.20
N LEU A 52 -12.83 18.95 5.83
CA LEU A 52 -12.77 19.08 7.29
C LEU A 52 -13.94 19.91 7.83
N ARG A 53 -14.19 21.11 7.31
CA ARG A 53 -15.29 21.96 7.77
C ARG A 53 -16.66 21.31 7.62
N ASN A 54 -16.88 20.54 6.56
CA ASN A 54 -18.19 19.93 6.29
C ASN A 54 -18.40 18.59 7.01
N LYS A 55 -17.36 17.75 7.13
CA LYS A 55 -17.46 16.40 7.71
C LYS A 55 -17.01 16.35 9.16
N HIS A 56 -16.11 17.24 9.56
CA HIS A 56 -15.47 17.29 10.87
C HIS A 56 -15.39 18.75 11.37
N PRO A 57 -16.52 19.46 11.50
CA PRO A 57 -16.53 20.87 11.88
C PRO A 57 -15.82 21.11 13.23
N GLU A 58 -15.95 20.16 14.16
CA GLU A 58 -15.29 20.18 15.48
C GLU A 58 -13.75 20.06 15.39
N LEU A 59 -13.22 19.49 14.31
CA LEU A 59 -11.79 19.28 14.09
C LEU A 59 -11.20 20.31 13.13
N ALA A 60 -12.01 21.19 12.55
CA ALA A 60 -11.57 22.17 11.56
C ALA A 60 -10.60 23.21 12.13
N ASP A 61 -10.65 23.44 13.44
CA ASP A 61 -9.80 24.40 14.18
C ASP A 61 -8.67 23.71 14.96
N MET A 62 -8.56 22.37 14.89
CA MET A 62 -7.57 21.64 15.66
C MET A 62 -6.14 21.85 15.12
N PRO A 63 -5.13 21.86 15.99
CA PRO A 63 -3.75 22.07 15.58
C PRO A 63 -3.19 20.86 14.81
N LYS A 64 -2.18 21.13 13.97
CA LYS A 64 -1.46 20.12 13.18
C LYS A 64 -0.97 18.91 13.99
N GLU A 65 -0.68 19.08 15.27
CA GLU A 65 -0.20 18.00 16.15
C GLU A 65 -1.27 16.90 16.33
N PHE A 66 -2.54 17.28 16.38
CA PHE A 66 -3.65 16.33 16.46
C PHE A 66 -3.70 15.46 15.20
N PHE A 67 -3.59 16.10 14.04
CA PHE A 67 -3.58 15.43 12.74
C PHE A 67 -2.33 14.57 12.53
N ALA A 68 -1.17 15.01 13.01
CA ALA A 68 0.06 14.22 12.98
C ALA A 68 -0.05 12.94 13.81
N HIS A 69 -0.58 13.03 15.04
CA HIS A 69 -0.81 11.87 15.89
C HIS A 69 -1.82 10.89 15.25
N LYS A 70 -2.91 11.41 14.67
CA LYS A 70 -3.90 10.58 13.95
C LYS A 70 -3.31 9.95 12.68
N GLY A 71 -2.51 10.69 11.92
CA GLY A 71 -1.80 10.18 10.74
C GLY A 71 -0.82 9.06 11.08
N SER A 72 -0.09 9.17 12.19
CA SER A 72 0.78 8.09 12.67
C SER A 72 0.01 6.83 13.04
N GLN A 73 -1.20 6.97 13.61
CA GLN A 73 -2.07 5.84 13.90
C GLN A 73 -2.62 5.20 12.62
N ALA A 74 -3.08 6.00 11.68
CA ALA A 74 -3.55 5.53 10.38
C ALA A 74 -2.44 4.76 9.62
N LYS A 75 -1.18 5.21 9.72
CA LYS A 75 -0.02 4.49 9.17
C LYS A 75 0.16 3.11 9.80
N LYS A 76 0.09 3.01 11.14
CA LYS A 76 0.21 1.73 11.85
C LYS A 76 -0.92 0.77 11.45
N GLN A 77 -2.16 1.25 11.45
CA GLN A 77 -3.32 0.45 11.04
C GLN A 77 -3.19 -0.04 9.60
N MET A 78 -2.71 0.80 8.67
CA MET A 78 -2.56 0.38 7.29
C MET A 78 -1.40 -0.61 7.09
N LEU A 79 -0.31 -0.50 7.83
CA LEU A 79 0.74 -1.53 7.84
C LEU A 79 0.22 -2.88 8.33
N ASP A 80 -0.72 -2.86 9.28
CA ASP A 80 -1.36 -4.07 9.81
C ASP A 80 -2.38 -4.67 8.82
N LEU A 81 -3.10 -3.82 8.07
CA LEU A 81 -4.07 -4.20 7.04
C LEU A 81 -3.44 -4.58 5.71
N MET A 82 -2.19 -4.16 5.44
CA MET A 82 -1.46 -4.67 4.28
C MET A 82 -1.19 -6.14 4.54
N PRO A 83 -1.64 -7.07 3.65
CA PRO A 83 -1.27 -8.46 3.80
C PRO A 83 0.25 -8.50 3.83
N LYS A 84 0.81 -8.98 4.95
CA LYS A 84 2.22 -9.29 5.04
C LYS A 84 2.45 -10.29 3.94
N VAL A 85 2.98 -9.84 2.81
CA VAL A 85 3.33 -10.73 1.70
C VAL A 85 4.51 -11.54 2.22
N THR A 86 4.21 -12.59 2.97
CA THR A 86 5.13 -13.68 3.15
C THR A 86 5.21 -14.31 1.78
N PHE A 87 6.21 -13.89 1.01
CA PHE A 87 6.69 -14.71 -0.09
C PHE A 87 7.03 -16.04 0.57
N ASP A 88 6.14 -17.03 0.41
CA ASP A 88 6.29 -18.32 1.07
C ASP A 88 7.49 -19.00 0.40
N GLN A 89 8.67 -18.72 0.95
CA GLN A 89 9.95 -19.17 0.44
C GLN A 89 9.98 -20.70 0.37
N ARG A 90 9.13 -21.36 1.16
CA ARG A 90 8.92 -22.82 1.17
C ARG A 90 8.29 -23.33 -0.12
N ASP A 91 7.24 -22.69 -0.62
CA ASP A 91 6.59 -23.08 -1.88
C ASP A 91 7.51 -22.84 -3.08
N SER A 92 8.21 -21.71 -3.10
CA SER A 92 9.21 -21.43 -4.14
C SER A 92 10.36 -22.44 -4.12
N LEU A 93 10.88 -22.79 -2.94
CA LEU A 93 11.97 -23.76 -2.80
C LEU A 93 11.54 -25.16 -3.25
N ARG A 94 10.32 -25.57 -2.91
CA ARG A 94 9.75 -26.85 -3.32
C ARG A 94 9.62 -26.94 -4.84
N ALA A 95 9.09 -25.89 -5.48
CA ALA A 95 8.98 -25.83 -6.94
C ALA A 95 10.37 -25.87 -7.61
N SER A 96 11.35 -25.11 -7.10
CA SER A 96 12.73 -25.15 -7.62
C SER A 96 13.39 -26.53 -7.47
N LEU A 97 13.16 -27.20 -6.34
CA LEU A 97 13.68 -28.55 -6.10
C LEU A 97 13.03 -29.59 -7.03
N GLU A 98 11.72 -29.50 -7.25
CA GLU A 98 10.99 -30.40 -8.14
C GLU A 98 11.45 -30.25 -9.60
N VAL A 99 11.66 -29.02 -10.06
CA VAL A 99 12.25 -28.75 -11.38
C VAL A 99 13.67 -29.33 -11.48
N ALA A 100 14.51 -29.13 -10.46
CA ALA A 100 15.86 -29.70 -10.43
C ALA A 100 15.85 -31.24 -10.47
N TRP A 101 14.91 -31.88 -9.76
CA TRP A 101 14.73 -33.33 -9.75
C TRP A 101 14.29 -33.86 -11.12
N LEU A 102 13.33 -33.20 -11.78
CA LEU A 102 12.89 -33.55 -13.13
C LEU A 102 14.03 -33.45 -14.15
N ILE A 103 14.85 -32.39 -14.06
CA ILE A 103 16.04 -32.22 -14.93
C ILE A 103 17.06 -33.33 -14.69
N ALA A 104 17.34 -33.69 -13.43
CA ALA A 104 18.25 -34.77 -13.09
C ALA A 104 17.76 -36.13 -13.64
N ARG A 105 16.46 -36.42 -13.52
CA ARG A 105 15.84 -37.65 -14.04
C ARG A 105 15.85 -37.71 -15.57
N ALA A 106 15.65 -36.57 -16.24
CA ALA A 106 15.75 -36.49 -17.69
C ALA A 106 17.17 -36.77 -18.18
N LYS A 107 18.20 -36.26 -17.49
CA LYS A 107 19.62 -36.49 -17.83
C LYS A 107 20.09 -37.93 -17.58
N SER A 108 19.49 -38.66 -16.62
CA SER A 108 19.82 -40.08 -16.39
C SER A 108 19.32 -41.03 -17.48
N HIS A 109 18.39 -40.60 -18.34
CA HIS A 109 17.85 -41.42 -19.44
C HIS A 109 18.52 -41.18 -20.80
N THR A 110 19.45 -40.21 -20.90
CA THR A 110 20.23 -39.96 -22.11
C THR A 110 21.67 -40.44 -21.94
N THR A 111 21.84 -41.75 -21.89
CA THR A 111 23.10 -42.42 -22.25
C THR A 111 22.90 -43.12 -23.60
N PHE A 112 23.78 -42.83 -24.56
CA PHE A 112 23.90 -43.35 -25.95
C PHE A 112 22.94 -42.73 -27.00
N VAL A 113 23.36 -42.29 -28.21
CA VAL A 113 24.50 -42.65 -29.08
C VAL A 113 24.88 -41.45 -29.99
N ARG A 114 26.16 -41.32 -30.39
CA ARG A 114 26.67 -41.27 -31.79
C ARG A 114 27.85 -40.31 -32.04
N ASN A 115 29.06 -40.86 -32.03
CA ASN A 115 29.99 -40.80 -33.16
C ASN A 115 30.86 -42.06 -33.18
#